data_AF-A0A3S4B2B0-F1
#
_entry.id   AF-A0A3S4B2B0-F1
#
_cell.length_a   1.000
_cell.length_b   1.000
_cell.length_c   1.000
_cell.angle_alpha   90.00
_cell.angle_beta   90.00
_cell.angle_gamma   90.00
#
_symmetry.space_group_name_H-M   'P 1'
#
loop_
_entity.id
_entity.type
_entity.pdbx_description
1 polymer ?
#
loop_
_entity_poly.entity_id
_entity_poly.type
_entity_poly.pdbx_seq_one_letter_code
_entity_poly.pdbx_strand_id
1 'polypeptide(L)'
;MSLQSARPALTRQPPPAPQAYVIEVDDDAVGIVVRDSDGYTFHAAASAYYPLDHRRFASAAAAQKAAQALRHDRAKALRGAGQRRAN
;
A
#
# COMPACT_ATOMS: atom_id res chain seq x y z
N MET A 1 -46.20 29.35 -27.07
CA MET A 1 -46.03 28.12 -26.28
C MET A 1 -44.85 27.35 -26.86
N SER A 2 -43.79 27.18 -26.07
CA SER A 2 -42.93 25.98 -26.03
C SER A 2 -41.78 26.25 -25.08
N LEU A 3 -41.99 25.87 -23.82
CA LEU A 3 -40.98 25.86 -22.77
C LEU A 3 -40.10 24.63 -23.01
N GLN A 4 -38.88 24.82 -23.53
CA GLN A 4 -37.88 23.76 -23.55
C GLN A 4 -37.29 23.66 -22.14
N SER A 5 -37.91 22.81 -21.32
CA SER A 5 -37.48 22.49 -19.97
C SER A 5 -36.03 22.01 -19.94
N ALA A 6 -35.29 22.60 -19.01
CA ALA A 6 -33.95 22.22 -18.59
C ALA A 6 -33.86 20.71 -18.32
N ARG A 7 -32.84 20.06 -18.88
CA ARG A 7 -32.33 18.79 -18.36
C ARG A 7 -31.00 19.09 -17.68
N PRO A 8 -30.96 19.25 -16.35
CA PRO A 8 -29.68 19.28 -15.67
C PRO A 8 -29.07 17.89 -15.84
N ALA A 9 -27.97 17.79 -16.57
CA ALA A 9 -27.14 16.62 -16.55
C ALA A 9 -26.67 16.46 -15.10
N LEU A 10 -27.29 15.54 -14.36
CA LEU A 10 -26.74 15.03 -13.12
C LEU A 10 -25.44 14.32 -13.51
N THR A 11 -24.35 15.07 -13.60
CA THR A 11 -22.99 14.54 -13.43
C THR A 11 -22.96 13.99 -12.01
N ARG A 12 -23.47 12.76 -11.87
CA ARG A 12 -23.26 11.92 -10.70
C ARG A 12 -21.77 11.61 -10.75
N GLN A 13 -20.96 12.56 -10.30
CA GLN A 13 -19.53 12.37 -10.16
C GLN A 13 -19.42 11.09 -9.34
N PRO A 14 -18.85 10.00 -9.90
CA PRO A 14 -18.72 8.77 -9.16
C PRO A 14 -18.04 9.14 -7.83
N PRO A 15 -18.49 8.57 -6.70
CA PRO A 15 -17.82 8.83 -5.43
C PRO A 15 -16.32 8.63 -5.66
N PRO A 16 -15.46 9.50 -5.11
CA PRO A 16 -14.02 9.45 -5.35
C PRO A 16 -13.56 8.00 -5.17
N ALA A 17 -13.07 7.40 -6.26
CA ALA A 17 -12.68 6.00 -6.24
C ALA A 17 -11.57 5.79 -5.19
N PRO A 18 -11.57 4.65 -4.47
CA PRO A 18 -10.49 4.34 -3.56
C PRO A 18 -9.16 4.38 -4.33
N GLN A 19 -8.22 5.18 -3.84
CA GLN A 19 -6.91 5.33 -4.47
C GLN A 19 -6.00 4.22 -3.96
N ALA A 20 -5.54 3.37 -4.86
CA ALA A 20 -4.55 2.35 -4.54
C ALA A 20 -3.18 2.78 -5.09
N TYR A 21 -2.14 2.62 -4.29
CA TYR A 21 -0.76 2.91 -4.63
C TYR A 21 0.04 1.63 -4.53
N VAL A 22 0.87 1.33 -5.53
CA VAL A 22 1.85 0.25 -5.41
C VAL A 22 3.03 0.79 -4.61
N ILE A 23 3.48 0.04 -3.61
CA ILE A 23 4.71 0.34 -2.89
C ILE A 23 5.81 -0.54 -3.45
N GLU A 24 6.88 0.11 -3.89
CA GLU A 24 8.08 -0.51 -4.41
C GLU A 24 9.25 -0.17 -3.46
N VAL A 25 10.08 -1.17 -3.15
CA VAL A 25 11.31 -0.97 -2.38
C VAL A 25 12.45 -1.53 -3.23
N ASP A 26 13.36 -0.63 -3.61
CA ASP A 26 14.37 -0.90 -4.65
C ASP A 26 13.68 -1.25 -5.98
N ASP A 27 13.84 -2.48 -6.49
CA ASP A 27 13.24 -2.99 -7.73
C ASP A 27 12.08 -3.98 -7.47
N ASP A 28 11.71 -4.20 -6.20
CA ASP A 28 10.69 -5.19 -5.82
C ASP A 28 9.37 -4.52 -5.42
N ALA A 29 8.27 -4.95 -6.06
CA ALA A 29 6.92 -4.62 -5.61
C ALA A 29 6.63 -5.35 -4.29
N VAL A 30 6.60 -4.58 -3.19
CA VAL A 30 6.46 -5.14 -1.82
C VAL A 30 5.00 -5.31 -1.41
N GLY A 31 4.11 -4.52 -2.00
CA GLY A 31 2.69 -4.52 -1.66
C GLY A 31 1.91 -3.37 -2.28
N ILE A 32 0.62 -3.34 -1.96
CA ILE A 32 -0.31 -2.29 -2.40
C ILE A 32 -0.83 -1.58 -1.15
N VAL A 33 -0.87 -0.25 -1.20
CA VAL A 33 -1.50 0.58 -0.19
C VAL A 33 -2.82 1.10 -0.71
N VAL A 34 -3.90 0.82 -0.01
CA VAL A 34 -5.23 1.36 -0.31
C VAL A 34 -5.50 2.56 0.59
N ARG A 35 -5.77 3.71 -0.01
CA ARG A 35 -6.27 4.89 0.69
C ARG A 35 -7.77 4.75 0.93
N ASP A 36 -8.11 4.66 2.21
CA ASP A 36 -9.47 4.68 2.72
C ASP A 36 -9.80 6.05 3.33
N SER A 37 -11.04 6.27 3.74
CA SER A 37 -11.52 7.51 4.38
C SER A 37 -10.67 7.93 5.58
N ASP A 38 -10.20 6.95 6.37
CA ASP A 38 -9.51 7.18 7.64
C ASP A 38 -8.01 6.80 7.62
N GLY A 39 -7.41 6.54 6.44
CA GLY A 39 -5.97 6.30 6.35
C GLY A 39 -5.54 5.38 5.22
N TYR A 40 -4.39 4.74 5.40
CA TYR A 40 -3.73 3.94 4.37
C TYR A 40 -3.53 2.51 4.87
N THR A 41 -4.14 1.52 4.22
CA THR A 41 -3.98 0.11 4.59
C THR A 41 -2.98 -0.54 3.65
N PHE A 42 -1.95 -1.17 4.22
CA PHE A 42 -0.95 -1.92 3.45
C PHE A 42 -1.40 -3.38 3.26
N HIS A 43 -1.30 -3.86 2.04
CA HIS A 43 -1.53 -5.25 1.65
C HIS A 43 -0.23 -5.81 1.09
N ALA A 44 0.31 -6.83 1.73
CA ALA A 44 1.58 -7.44 1.36
C ALA A 44 1.44 -8.28 0.09
N ALA A 45 2.33 -8.08 -0.89
CA ALA A 45 2.38 -8.90 -2.10
C ALA A 45 3.22 -10.18 -1.92
N ALA A 46 4.09 -10.22 -0.90
CA ALA A 46 4.95 -11.36 -0.63
C ALA A 46 4.99 -11.69 0.87
N SER A 47 5.23 -12.97 1.18
CA SER A 47 5.31 -13.48 2.57
C SER A 47 6.41 -12.80 3.40
N ALA A 48 7.40 -12.19 2.75
CA ALA A 48 8.41 -11.38 3.42
C ALA A 48 7.82 -10.14 4.12
N TYR A 49 6.69 -9.63 3.62
CA TYR A 49 6.02 -8.41 4.09
C TYR A 49 4.72 -8.68 4.87
N TYR A 50 4.37 -9.94 5.13
CA TYR A 50 3.22 -10.30 5.97
C TYR A 50 3.17 -9.62 7.34
N PRO A 51 4.29 -9.31 8.03
CA PRO A 51 4.25 -8.50 9.25
C PRO A 51 3.67 -7.08 9.09
N LEU A 52 3.56 -6.58 7.86
CA LEU A 52 2.96 -5.30 7.52
C LEU A 52 1.58 -5.44 6.89
N ASP A 53 1.15 -6.66 6.60
CA ASP A 53 -0.14 -6.93 5.98
C ASP A 53 -1.27 -6.48 6.90
N HIS A 54 -2.28 -5.85 6.30
CA HIS A 54 -3.39 -5.20 6.99
C HIS A 54 -3.02 -4.10 7.99
N ARG A 55 -1.75 -3.67 8.08
CA ARG A 55 -1.40 -2.52 8.93
C ARG A 55 -1.92 -1.23 8.32
N ARG A 56 -2.55 -0.44 9.18
CA ARG A 56 -3.00 0.91 8.87
C ARG A 56 -1.88 1.91 9.19
N PHE A 57 -1.60 2.78 8.24
CA PHE A 57 -0.58 3.82 8.31
C PHE A 57 -1.23 5.20 8.12
N ALA A 58 -0.59 6.21 8.72
CA ALA A 58 -1.02 7.61 8.55
C ALA A 58 -0.75 8.15 7.13
N SER A 59 0.20 7.55 6.40
CA SER A 59 0.56 7.93 5.03
C SER A 59 1.16 6.76 4.26
N ALA A 60 1.11 6.82 2.93
CA ALA A 60 1.80 5.86 2.05
C ALA A 60 3.33 5.82 2.32
N ALA A 61 3.94 6.98 2.59
CA ALA A 61 5.37 7.07 2.92
C ALA A 61 5.73 6.32 4.22
N ALA A 62 4.85 6.34 5.23
CA ALA A 62 5.05 5.57 6.46
C ALA A 62 4.99 4.06 6.20
N ALA A 63 4.09 3.61 5.31
CA ALA A 63 4.01 2.22 4.89
C ALA A 63 5.28 1.79 4.14
N GLN A 64 5.76 2.61 3.21
CA GLN A 64 7.02 2.36 2.48
C GLN A 64 8.21 2.25 3.44
N LYS A 65 8.35 3.18 4.39
CA LYS A 65 9.44 3.15 5.37
C LYS A 65 9.40 1.87 6.23
N ALA A 66 8.21 1.43 6.62
CA ALA A 66 8.04 0.18 7.36
C ALA A 66 8.45 -1.05 6.52
N ALA A 67 8.08 -1.08 5.23
CA ALA A 67 8.49 -2.13 4.30
C ALA A 67 10.01 -2.17 4.11
N GLN A 68 10.63 -1.01 3.95
CA GLN A 68 12.09 -0.91 3.80
C GLN A 68 12.83 -1.36 5.05
N ALA A 69 12.34 -1.00 6.25
CA ALA A 69 12.90 -1.47 7.52
C ALA A 69 12.83 -2.99 7.66
N LEU A 70 11.69 -3.59 7.29
CA LEU A 70 11.49 -5.04 7.35
C LEU A 70 12.42 -5.79 6.38
N ARG A 71 12.60 -5.28 5.17
CA ARG A 71 13.55 -5.85 4.18
C ARG A 71 14.98 -5.84 4.73
N HIS A 72 15.41 -4.73 5.31
CA HIS A 72 16.74 -4.59 5.89
C HIS A 72 16.96 -5.53 7.09
N ASP A 73 15.99 -5.64 7.99
CA ASP A 73 16.06 -6.54 9.15
C ASP A 73 16.17 -8.01 8.71
N ARG A 74 15.37 -8.41 7.71
CA ARG A 74 15.42 -9.76 7.14
C ARG A 74 16.74 -10.05 6.44
N ALA A 75 17.29 -9.09 5.70
CA ALA A 75 18.60 -9.24 5.06
C ALA A 75 19.71 -9.46 6.11
N LYS A 76 19.63 -8.76 7.26
CA LYS A 76 20.54 -8.97 8.39
C LYS A 76 20.36 -10.36 9.03
N ALA A 77 19.12 -10.79 9.24
CA ALA A 77 18.79 -12.09 9.82
C ALA A 77 19.31 -13.26 8.95
N LEU A 78 19.13 -13.18 7.63
CA LEU A 78 19.63 -14.20 6.70
C LEU A 78 21.16 -14.29 6.72
N ARG A 79 21.86 -13.16 6.80
CA ARG A 79 23.33 -13.13 6.95
C ARG A 79 23.78 -13.79 8.27
N GLY A 80 23.09 -13.52 9.37
CA GLY A 80 23.41 -14.12 10.67
C GLY A 80 23.12 -15.63 10.77
N ALA A 81 22.08 -16.11 10.07
CA ALA A 81 21.71 -17.53 10.07
C ALA A 81 22.71 -18.42 9.31
N GLY A 82 23.28 -17.92 8.21
CA GLY A 82 24.33 -18.62 7.46
C GLY A 82 25.61 -18.83 8.28
N GLN A 83 25.92 -17.91 9.19
CA GLN A 83 27.12 -17.98 10.04
C GLN A 83 27.02 -19.06 11.14
N ARG A 84 25.81 -19.49 11.51
CA ARG A 84 25.57 -20.40 12.66
C ARG A 84 25.64 -21.89 12.33
N ARG A 85 25.73 -22.27 11.05
CA ARG A 85 25.81 -23.69 10.63
C ARG A 85 27.23 -24.22 10.45
N ALA A 86 28.25 -23.40 10.67
CA ALA A 86 29.66 -23.74 10.44
C ALA A 86 30.46 -24.02 11.73
N ASN A 87 29.80 -24.39 12.83
CA ASN A 87 30.45 -24.75 14.10
C ASN A 87 29.96 -26.10 14.60
#